data_AF-A0A246GF41-F1
#
_entry.id   AF-A0A246GF41-F1
#
_cell.length_a   1.000
_cell.length_b   1.000
_cell.length_c   1.000
_cell.angle_alpha   90.00
_cell.angle_beta   90.00
_cell.angle_gamma   90.00
#
_symmetry.space_group_name_H-M   'P 1'
#
loop_
_entity.id
_entity.type
_entity.pdbx_description
1 polymer ?
#
loop_
_entity_poly.entity_id
_entity_poly.type
_entity_poly.pdbx_seq_one_letter_code
_entity_poly.pdbx_strand_id
1 'polypeptide(L)' 'METLAQKINHRVATPYQKIAKQFDTTVIYVGQIARGIRTPIRGKGLKIKQELEKQIQNENT' A
#
# COMPACT_ATOMS: atom_id res chain seq x y z
N MET A 1 16.75 13.93 22.47
CA MET A 1 17.70 13.59 21.39
C MET A 1 17.08 12.45 20.61
N GLU A 2 16.74 12.64 19.34
CA GLU A 2 16.17 11.56 18.53
C GLU A 2 17.23 10.52 18.17
N THR A 3 16.85 9.25 18.24
CA THR A 3 17.71 8.11 17.88
C THR A 3 17.87 7.99 16.36
N LEU A 4 18.94 7.31 15.92
CA LEU A 4 19.14 6.98 14.50
C LEU A 4 17.93 6.21 13.93
N ALA A 5 17.31 5.33 14.72
CA ALA A 5 16.11 4.60 14.34
C ALA A 5 14.92 5.53 14.06
N GLN A 6 14.71 6.56 14.90
CA GLN A 6 13.66 7.56 14.68
C GLN A 6 13.92 8.37 13.40
N LYS A 7 15.17 8.77 13.14
CA LYS A 7 15.56 9.48 11.91
C LYS A 7 15.42 8.63 10.64
N ILE A 8 15.63 7.32 10.73
CA ILE A 8 15.47 6.38 9.61
C ILE A 8 13.98 6.11 9.34
N ASN A 9 13.16 5.94 10.38
CA ASN A 9 11.72 5.68 10.24
C ASN A 9 10.94 6.81 9.55
N HIS A 10 11.48 8.02 9.52
CA HIS A 10 10.87 9.17 8.82
C HIS A 10 11.09 9.13 7.30
N ARG A 11 11.92 8.22 6.77
CA ARG A 11 12.25 8.16 5.35
C ARG A 11 11.22 7.32 4.59
N VAL A 12 10.16 8.02 4.14
CA VAL A 12 9.26 7.66 3.03
C VAL A 12 8.52 6.33 3.21
N ALA A 13 7.25 6.43 3.61
CA ALA A 13 6.34 5.28 3.57
C ALA A 13 6.22 4.74 2.13
N THR A 14 6.38 3.44 1.97
CA THR A 14 6.25 2.77 0.67
C THR A 14 4.81 2.87 0.13
N PRO A 15 4.58 2.71 -1.19
CA PRO A 15 3.24 2.72 -1.76
C PRO A 15 2.28 1.76 -1.02
N TYR A 16 2.74 0.55 -0.69
CA TYR A 16 1.93 -0.42 0.04
C TYR A 16 1.67 -0.01 1.48
N GLN A 17 2.62 0.64 2.16
CA GLN A 17 2.40 1.19 3.50
C GLN A 17 1.39 2.34 3.50
N LYS A 18 1.43 3.21 2.48
CA LYS A 18 0.45 4.29 2.31
C LYS A 18 -0.96 3.75 2.10
N ILE A 19 -1.13 2.80 1.18
CA ILE A 19 -2.42 2.15 0.91
C ILE A 19 -2.90 1.39 2.14
N ALA A 20 -2.01 0.64 2.82
CA ALA A 20 -2.37 -0.09 4.04
C ALA A 20 -2.92 0.85 5.12
N LYS A 21 -2.29 2.01 5.31
CA LYS A 21 -2.77 3.04 6.23
C LYS A 21 -4.11 3.65 5.78
N GLN A 22 -4.26 3.95 4.49
CA GLN A 22 -5.49 4.54 3.94
C GLN A 22 -6.72 3.63 4.12
N PHE A 23 -6.55 2.31 3.99
CA PHE A 23 -7.64 1.35 4.07
C PHE A 23 -7.75 0.65 5.43
N ASP A 24 -6.97 1.07 6.42
CA ASP A 24 -6.89 0.46 7.75
C ASP A 24 -6.73 -1.08 7.62
N THR A 25 -5.59 -1.47 7.06
CA THR A 25 -5.24 -2.86 6.78
C THR A 25 -3.74 -3.08 6.87
N THR A 26 -3.27 -4.30 6.61
CA THR A 26 -1.87 -4.65 6.69
C THR A 26 -1.17 -4.53 5.34
N VAL A 27 0.11 -4.20 5.37
CA VAL A 27 0.98 -4.19 4.17
C VAL A 27 1.00 -5.56 3.49
N ILE A 28 0.96 -6.63 4.29
CA ILE A 28 0.89 -8.02 3.79
C ILE A 28 -0.36 -8.22 2.94
N TYR A 29 -1.53 -7.75 3.43
CA TYR A 29 -2.79 -7.89 2.71
C TYR A 29 -2.77 -7.14 1.38
N VAL A 30 -2.25 -5.90 1.37
CA VAL A 30 -2.07 -5.12 0.13
C VAL A 30 -1.13 -5.85 -0.83
N GLY A 31 0.00 -6.38 -0.34
CA GLY A 31 0.96 -7.13 -1.15
C GLY A 31 0.40 -8.44 -1.74
N GLN A 32 -0.48 -9.14 -1.02
CA GLN A 32 -1.18 -10.32 -1.55
C GLN A 32 -2.09 -9.95 -2.73
N ILE A 33 -2.75 -8.80 -2.67
CA ILE A 33 -3.58 -8.30 -3.77
C ILE A 33 -2.71 -7.90 -4.96
N ALA A 34 -1.63 -7.15 -4.72
CA ALA A 34 -0.72 -6.69 -5.76
C ALA A 34 -0.05 -7.85 -6.53
N ARG A 35 0.27 -8.95 -5.85
CA ARG A 35 0.90 -10.14 -6.46
C ARG A 35 -0.11 -11.12 -7.08
N GLY A 36 -1.41 -10.85 -7.01
CA GLY A 36 -2.45 -11.77 -7.50
C GLY A 36 -2.65 -13.03 -6.65
N ILE A 37 -2.00 -13.15 -5.49
CA ILE A 37 -2.23 -14.23 -4.51
C ILE A 37 -3.68 -14.14 -3.99
N ARG A 38 -4.20 -12.91 -3.89
CA ARG A 38 -5.59 -12.65 -3.53
C ARG A 38 -6.26 -11.78 -4.59
N THR A 39 -7.37 -12.26 -5.14
CA THR A 39 -8.17 -11.53 -6.13
C THR A 39 -9.53 -11.13 -5.56
N PRO A 40 -9.60 -10.00 -4.83
CA PRO A 40 -10.85 -9.57 -4.23
C PRO A 40 -11.83 -9.07 -5.29
N ILE A 41 -13.08 -9.54 -5.21
CA ILE A 41 -14.18 -9.17 -6.12
C ILE A 41 -15.12 -8.10 -5.54
N ARG A 42 -15.05 -7.82 -4.23
CA ARG A 42 -15.92 -6.86 -3.54
C ARG A 42 -15.29 -6.27 -2.29
N GLY A 43 -15.92 -5.23 -1.73
CA GLY A 43 -15.58 -4.64 -0.44
C GLY A 43 -14.21 -3.95 -0.42
N LYS A 44 -13.57 -3.94 0.75
CA LYS A 44 -12.29 -3.25 0.99
C LYS A 44 -11.17 -3.72 0.03
N GLY A 45 -11.08 -5.03 -0.20
CA GLY A 45 -10.07 -5.60 -1.10
C GLY A 45 -10.19 -5.10 -2.54
N LEU A 46 -11.42 -4.95 -3.06
CA LEU A 46 -11.64 -4.41 -4.40
C LEU A 46 -11.16 -2.94 -4.50
N LYS A 47 -11.45 -2.13 -3.47
CA LYS A 47 -10.99 -0.74 -3.42
C LYS A 47 -9.46 -0.63 -3.39
N ILE A 48 -8.79 -1.52 -2.65
CA ILE A 48 -7.32 -1.60 -2.63
C ILE A 48 -6.77 -1.96 -4.01
N LYS A 49 -7.37 -2.93 -4.69
CA LYS A 49 -6.98 -3.31 -6.06
C LYS A 49 -7.06 -2.11 -7.02
N GLN A 50 -8.18 -1.38 -6.98
CA GLN A 50 -8.37 -0.17 -7.80
C GLN A 50 -7.34 0.92 -7.48
N GLU A 51 -6.99 1.10 -6.20
CA GLU A 51 -5.99 2.09 -5.80
C GLU A 51 -4.58 1.73 -6.33
N LEU A 52 -4.22 0.44 -6.28
CA LEU A 52 -2.98 -0.07 -6.86
C LEU A 52 -2.94 0.17 -8.38
N GLU A 53 -4.06 -0.08 -9.08
CA GLU A 53 -4.18 0.15 -10.53
C GLU A 53 -4.04 1.64 -10.90
N LYS A 54 -4.61 2.55 -10.11
CA LYS A 54 -4.44 4.00 -10.31
C LYS A 54 -3.00 4.46 -10.18
N GLN A 55 -2.25 3.91 -9.22
CA GLN A 55 -0.84 4.29 -9.05
C GLN A 55 0.00 3.91 -10.27
N ILE A 56 -0.32 2.79 -10.92
CA ILE A 56 0.34 2.38 -12.18
C ILE A 56 -0.03 3.32 -13.34
N GLN A 57 -1.28 3.78 -13.42
CA GLN A 57 -1.71 4.71 -14.48
C GLN A 57 -1.04 6.08 -14.36
N ASN A 58 -0.87 6.58 -13.12
CA ASN A 58 -0.24 7.87 -12.86
C ASN A 58 1.28 7.90 -13.12
N GLU A 59 1.96 6.74 -13.16
CA GLU A 59 3.38 6.65 -13.52
C GLU A 59 3.63 6.68 -15.04
N ASN A 60 2.60 6.45 -15.86
CA ASN A 60 2.70 6.39 -17.32
C ASN A 60 2.23 7.68 -18.03
N THR A 61 2.08 8.79 -17.30
CA THR A 61 1.67 10.11 -17.82
C THR A 61 2.80 11.11 -17.64
#